data_AF-A0A6N2S9M6-F1
#
_entry.id   AF-A0A6N2S9M6-F1
#
_cell.length_a   1.000
_cell.length_b   1.000
_cell.length_c   1.000
_cell.angle_alpha   90.00
_cell.angle_beta   90.00
_cell.angle_gamma   90.00
#
_symmetry.space_group_name_H-M   'P 1'
#
loop_
_entity.id
_entity.type
_entity.pdbx_description
1 polymer ?
#
loop_
_entity_poly.entity_id
_entity_poly.type
_entity_poly.pdbx_seq_one_letter_code
_entity_poly.pdbx_strand_id
1 'polypeptide(L)'
;MEYFQVKKIIDALKTPKDIFKVDIPSIYESNQNRTIELVSSQIDALLLFDISKYGLQIKRNKSQLRHNKTDIILRLDICSKHKNPEFIKEKSPKELSSLMQKYSGAVFEKECSHLHFFVKGYNDKWAFPISEFGLKGKGELEDVAKEFCEFCNIKEIEFIKRSLF
;
A
#
# COMPACT_ATOMS: atom_id res chain seq x y z
N MET A 1 13.63 -3.99 -4.19
CA MET A 1 13.01 -5.28 -4.56
C MET A 1 12.70 -5.25 -6.05
N GLU A 2 12.84 -6.34 -6.80
CA GLU A 2 12.43 -6.31 -8.22
C GLU A 2 10.90 -6.25 -8.36
N TYR A 3 10.37 -5.66 -9.44
CA TYR A 3 8.92 -5.49 -9.61
C TYR A 3 8.15 -6.82 -9.56
N PHE A 4 8.67 -7.88 -10.19
CA PHE A 4 8.03 -9.19 -10.16
C PHE A 4 7.85 -9.75 -8.74
N GLN A 5 8.80 -9.45 -7.83
CA GLN A 5 8.72 -9.89 -6.42
C GLN A 5 7.66 -9.09 -5.65
N VAL A 6 7.58 -7.77 -5.91
CA VAL A 6 6.53 -6.91 -5.36
C VAL A 6 5.16 -7.37 -5.84
N LYS A 7 5.01 -7.61 -7.15
CA LYS A 7 3.77 -8.09 -7.75
C LYS A 7 3.35 -9.45 -7.21
N LYS A 8 4.28 -10.39 -7.06
CA LYS A 8 4.03 -11.69 -6.40
C LYS A 8 3.46 -11.51 -4.99
N ILE A 9 4.01 -10.58 -4.21
CA ILE A 9 3.48 -10.30 -2.87
C ILE A 9 2.08 -9.70 -2.97
N ILE A 10 1.84 -8.70 -3.82
CA ILE A 10 0.52 -8.07 -3.98
C ILE A 10 -0.54 -9.11 -4.35
N ASP A 11 -0.25 -9.98 -5.33
CA ASP A 11 -1.23 -10.93 -5.86
C ASP A 11 -1.47 -12.15 -4.97
N ALA A 12 -0.54 -12.47 -4.07
CA ALA A 12 -0.67 -13.62 -3.18
C ALA A 12 -1.88 -13.49 -2.27
N LEU A 13 -2.62 -14.59 -2.07
CA LEU A 13 -3.71 -14.61 -1.09
C LEU A 13 -3.14 -14.39 0.31
N LYS A 14 -3.70 -13.44 1.04
CA LYS A 14 -3.33 -13.12 2.43
C LYS A 14 -4.56 -13.10 3.31
N THR A 15 -4.44 -13.61 4.51
CA THR A 15 -5.44 -13.45 5.57
C THR A 15 -4.76 -12.93 6.83
N PRO A 16 -5.47 -12.24 7.73
CA PRO A 16 -4.93 -11.89 9.03
C PRO A 16 -4.53 -13.14 9.81
N LYS A 17 -3.39 -13.08 10.50
CA LYS A 17 -2.92 -14.15 11.38
C LYS A 17 -3.86 -14.35 12.57
N ASP A 18 -4.31 -13.24 13.13
CA ASP A 18 -5.27 -13.15 14.22
C ASP A 18 -6.34 -12.15 13.79
N ILE A 19 -7.62 -12.50 13.89
CA ILE A 19 -8.73 -11.59 13.60
C ILE A 19 -9.45 -11.28 14.90
N PHE A 20 -9.52 -10.00 15.29
CA PHE A 20 -10.78 -9.45 15.73
C PHE A 20 -10.90 -8.04 15.16
N LYS A 21 -11.92 -7.88 14.31
CA LYS A 21 -12.61 -6.63 13.99
C LYS A 21 -11.76 -5.35 14.13
N VAL A 22 -11.32 -4.80 12.99
CA VAL A 22 -10.40 -3.67 12.96
C VAL A 22 -11.16 -2.36 13.05
N ASP A 23 -11.00 -1.64 14.15
CA ASP A 23 -11.46 -0.25 14.25
C ASP A 23 -10.68 0.62 13.27
N ILE A 24 -11.40 1.31 12.38
CA ILE A 24 -10.80 2.29 11.46
C ILE A 24 -10.35 3.53 12.26
N PRO A 25 -9.13 4.03 12.04
CA PRO A 25 -8.65 5.24 12.72
C PRO A 25 -9.56 6.44 12.41
N SER A 26 -10.14 7.04 13.45
CA SER A 26 -10.92 8.28 13.31
C SER A 26 -10.01 9.47 12.95
N ILE A 27 -10.52 10.40 12.14
CA ILE A 27 -9.82 11.66 11.83
C ILE A 27 -9.65 12.56 13.08
N TYR A 28 -10.49 12.37 14.10
CA TYR A 28 -10.55 13.21 15.31
C TYR A 28 -9.68 12.70 16.46
N GLU A 29 -9.28 11.42 16.45
CA GLU A 29 -8.46 10.83 17.51
C GLU A 29 -6.99 10.76 17.08
N SER A 30 -6.09 11.30 17.90
CA SER A 30 -4.65 11.23 17.64
C SER A 30 -4.12 9.80 17.90
N ASN A 31 -3.24 9.32 17.01
CA ASN A 31 -2.48 8.06 17.13
C ASN A 31 -3.25 6.74 17.21
N GLN A 32 -4.10 6.45 16.21
CA GLN A 32 -4.70 5.12 16.05
C GLN A 32 -4.19 4.34 14.84
N ASN A 33 -2.89 4.38 14.53
CA ASN A 33 -2.39 3.47 13.50
C ASN A 33 -2.67 2.01 13.91
N ARG A 34 -3.13 1.20 12.97
CA ARG A 34 -3.33 -0.24 13.15
C ARG A 34 -2.32 -0.99 12.30
N THR A 35 -1.73 -2.03 12.87
CA THR A 35 -0.85 -2.94 12.15
C THR A 35 -1.40 -4.34 12.34
N ILE A 36 -1.63 -5.04 11.23
CA ILE A 36 -2.19 -6.38 11.20
C ILE A 36 -1.13 -7.31 10.63
N GLU A 37 -0.79 -8.38 11.35
CA GLU A 37 0.03 -9.45 10.80
C GLU A 37 -0.78 -10.25 9.78
N LEU A 38 -0.22 -10.44 8.59
CA LEU A 38 -0.82 -11.22 7.51
C LEU A 38 -0.03 -12.52 7.32
N VAL A 39 -0.77 -13.61 7.10
CA VAL A 39 -0.23 -14.92 6.72
C VAL A 39 -0.56 -15.23 5.27
N SER A 40 0.34 -15.94 4.60
CA SER A 40 0.14 -16.44 3.25
C SER A 40 0.91 -17.74 3.07
N SER A 41 0.26 -18.76 2.51
CA SER A 41 0.94 -20.02 2.12
C SER A 41 1.82 -19.86 0.87
N GLN A 42 1.69 -18.75 0.15
CA GLN A 42 2.38 -18.51 -1.13
C GLN A 42 3.66 -17.67 -0.97
N ILE A 43 3.83 -17.04 0.20
CA ILE A 43 4.92 -16.11 0.50
C ILE A 43 5.59 -16.53 1.80
N ASP A 44 6.83 -16.96 1.70
CA ASP A 44 7.68 -17.25 2.86
C ASP A 44 8.30 -15.96 3.43
N ALA A 45 7.45 -15.13 4.03
CA ALA A 45 7.86 -13.94 4.77
C ALA A 45 6.74 -13.46 5.71
N LEU A 46 7.12 -12.78 6.80
CA LEU A 46 6.16 -12.09 7.64
C LEU A 46 5.68 -10.83 6.93
N LEU A 47 4.36 -10.73 6.73
CA LEU A 47 3.71 -9.60 6.08
C LEU A 47 2.94 -8.79 7.12
N LEU A 48 2.97 -7.47 6.97
CA LEU A 48 2.24 -6.52 7.81
C LEU A 48 1.35 -5.65 6.94
N PHE A 49 0.13 -5.40 7.40
CA PHE A 49 -0.77 -4.42 6.83
C PHE A 49 -0.98 -3.26 7.80
N ASP A 50 -0.46 -2.09 7.44
CA ASP A 50 -0.60 -0.88 8.22
C ASP A 50 -1.72 0.00 7.69
N ILE A 51 -2.56 0.46 8.61
CA ILE A 51 -3.69 1.35 8.34
C ILE A 51 -3.47 2.60 9.19
N SER A 52 -3.45 3.74 8.51
CA SER A 52 -3.39 5.06 9.14
C SER A 52 -4.44 5.96 8.50
N LYS A 53 -4.72 7.11 9.14
CA LYS A 53 -5.60 8.12 8.56
C LYS A 53 -5.07 8.78 7.27
N TYR A 54 -3.78 8.60 6.98
CA TYR A 54 -3.11 9.20 5.82
C TYR A 54 -2.89 8.20 4.67
N GLY A 55 -3.09 6.91 4.92
CA GLY A 55 -2.77 5.89 3.94
C GLY A 55 -2.65 4.47 4.49
N LEU A 56 -2.49 3.55 3.56
CA LEU A 56 -2.53 2.11 3.73
C LEU A 56 -1.22 1.50 3.20
N GLN A 57 -0.62 0.54 3.89
CA GLN A 57 0.69 0.00 3.48
C GLN A 57 0.79 -1.50 3.69
N ILE A 58 1.36 -2.20 2.70
CA ILE A 58 1.84 -3.57 2.89
C ILE A 58 3.34 -3.53 3.10
N LYS A 59 3.81 -4.18 4.15
CA LYS A 59 5.22 -4.32 4.47
C LYS A 59 5.58 -5.79 4.56
N ARG A 60 6.85 -6.08 4.29
CA ARG A 60 7.46 -7.40 4.48
C ARG A 60 8.61 -7.27 5.46
N ASN A 61 8.58 -8.05 6.52
CA ASN A 61 9.69 -8.16 7.44
C ASN A 61 10.58 -9.35 7.03
N LYS A 62 11.88 -9.10 6.85
CA LYS A 62 12.88 -10.15 6.72
C LYS A 62 13.60 -10.30 8.05
N SER A 63 13.41 -11.43 8.71
CA SER A 63 14.23 -11.77 9.87
C SER A 63 15.65 -12.08 9.40
N GLN A 64 16.60 -11.22 9.73
CA GLN A 64 18.03 -11.51 9.61
C GLN A 64 18.61 -11.54 11.02
N LEU A 65 19.49 -12.50 11.29
CA LEU A 65 20.04 -12.84 12.61
C LEU A 65 20.72 -11.70 13.40
N ARG A 66 20.80 -10.47 12.86
CA ARG A 66 21.38 -9.31 13.56
C ARG A 66 20.59 -8.00 13.48
N HIS A 67 19.59 -7.83 12.60
CA HIS A 67 18.63 -6.70 12.60
C HIS A 67 17.36 -7.05 11.79
N ASN A 68 16.17 -6.74 12.32
CA ASN A 68 14.93 -6.81 11.54
C ASN A 68 14.92 -5.69 10.50
N LYS A 69 14.79 -6.05 9.22
CA LYS A 69 14.63 -5.09 8.12
C LYS A 69 13.22 -5.20 7.56
N THR A 70 12.46 -4.13 7.70
CA THR A 70 11.11 -4.00 7.14
C THR A 70 11.19 -3.30 5.79
N ASP A 71 10.84 -4.02 4.73
CA ASP A 71 10.69 -3.48 3.38
C ASP A 71 9.22 -3.09 3.16
N ILE A 72 8.92 -1.83 2.85
CA ILE A 72 7.60 -1.46 2.34
C ILE A 72 7.46 -2.06 0.93
N ILE A 73 6.28 -2.57 0.59
CA ILE A 73 5.98 -3.22 -0.69
C ILE A 73 5.16 -2.28 -1.56
N LEU A 74 4.06 -1.79 -0.99
CA LEU A 74 3.07 -0.96 -1.63
C LEU A 74 2.51 -0.01 -0.59
N ARG A 75 2.31 1.26 -0.96
CA ARG A 75 1.64 2.25 -0.12
C ARG A 75 0.58 2.98 -0.93
N LEU A 76 -0.63 3.07 -0.42
CA LEU A 76 -1.67 3.97 -0.89
C LEU A 76 -1.67 5.20 0.00
N ASP A 77 -1.35 6.36 -0.58
CA ASP A 77 -1.49 7.64 0.10
C ASP A 77 -2.86 8.25 -0.23
N ILE A 78 -3.59 8.68 0.80
CA ILE A 78 -4.91 9.29 0.67
C ILE A 78 -4.75 10.79 0.83
N CYS A 79 -5.26 11.54 -0.15
CA CYS A 79 -5.27 13.00 -0.12
C CYS A 79 -3.88 13.63 0.22
N SER A 80 -2.84 13.16 -0.49
CA SER A 80 -1.46 13.56 -0.25
C SER A 80 -0.84 14.24 -1.47
N LYS A 81 0.12 15.13 -1.24
CA LYS A 81 0.89 15.75 -2.32
C LYS A 81 2.09 14.88 -2.68
N HIS A 82 2.35 14.73 -3.97
CA HIS A 82 3.54 14.05 -4.46
C HIS A 82 4.00 14.64 -5.80
N LYS A 83 5.31 14.64 -6.03
CA LYS A 83 5.88 15.01 -7.33
C LYS A 83 6.76 13.87 -7.83
N ASN A 84 6.39 13.33 -8.99
CA ASN A 84 7.21 12.35 -9.67
C ASN A 84 8.47 13.01 -10.24
N PRO A 85 9.62 12.31 -10.23
CA PRO A 85 10.82 12.76 -10.92
C PRO A 85 10.67 12.58 -12.44
N GLU A 86 11.69 13.01 -13.17
CA GLU A 86 11.77 12.73 -14.61
C GLU A 86 12.02 11.24 -14.88
N PHE A 87 11.41 10.74 -15.95
CA PHE A 87 11.51 9.37 -16.40
C PHE A 87 12.91 9.06 -16.94
N ILE A 88 13.50 7.96 -16.45
CA ILE A 88 14.80 7.45 -16.87
C ILE A 88 14.62 5.99 -17.26
N LYS A 89 14.72 5.69 -18.57
CA LYS A 89 14.43 4.37 -19.16
C LYS A 89 15.31 3.25 -18.60
N GLU A 90 16.57 3.53 -18.32
CA GLU A 90 17.55 2.53 -17.86
C GLU A 90 17.28 2.08 -16.42
N LYS A 91 16.58 2.91 -15.66
CA LYS A 91 16.22 2.64 -14.27
C LYS A 91 14.84 2.01 -14.17
N SER A 92 14.15 1.78 -15.30
CA SER A 92 12.75 1.33 -15.30
C SER A 92 12.45 -0.16 -15.35
N PRO A 93 11.67 -0.70 -14.37
CA PRO A 93 10.99 -1.96 -14.55
C PRO A 93 10.12 -1.87 -15.79
N LYS A 94 10.27 -2.86 -16.66
CA LYS A 94 9.59 -2.91 -17.96
C LYS A 94 8.07 -2.77 -17.80
N GLU A 95 7.53 -3.35 -16.73
CA GLU A 95 6.12 -3.41 -16.41
C GLU A 95 5.52 -2.06 -16.00
N LEU A 96 6.31 -1.19 -15.36
CA LEU A 96 5.86 0.14 -14.96
C LEU A 96 6.32 1.23 -15.93
N SER A 97 7.20 0.91 -16.88
CA SER A 97 7.88 1.90 -17.72
C SER A 97 6.90 2.81 -18.48
N SER A 98 5.80 2.29 -19.01
CA SER A 98 4.81 3.09 -19.75
C SER A 98 4.07 4.07 -18.83
N LEU A 99 3.70 3.63 -17.62
CA LEU A 99 3.09 4.51 -16.62
C LEU A 99 4.07 5.58 -16.16
N MET A 100 5.33 5.21 -15.95
CA MET A 100 6.36 6.16 -15.54
C MET A 100 6.66 7.21 -16.59
N GLN A 101 6.65 6.83 -17.87
CA GLN A 101 6.76 7.78 -18.96
C GLN A 101 5.54 8.73 -18.98
N LYS A 102 4.31 8.17 -18.84
CA LYS A 102 3.06 8.94 -18.81
C LYS A 102 3.02 9.97 -17.66
N TYR A 103 3.54 9.61 -16.49
CA TYR A 103 3.52 10.43 -15.28
C TYR A 103 4.89 11.05 -14.93
N SER A 104 5.79 11.17 -15.92
CA SER A 104 7.08 11.85 -15.75
C SER A 104 6.88 13.30 -15.33
N GLY A 105 7.54 13.73 -14.25
CA GLY A 105 7.44 15.11 -13.76
C GLY A 105 6.05 15.51 -13.21
N ALA A 106 5.09 14.59 -13.17
CA ALA A 106 3.72 14.86 -12.74
C ALA A 106 3.67 15.30 -11.28
N VAL A 107 2.76 16.23 -10.98
CA VAL A 107 2.47 16.71 -9.63
C VAL A 107 1.05 16.26 -9.26
N PHE A 108 0.96 15.44 -8.21
CA PHE A 108 -0.29 15.06 -7.58
C PHE A 108 -0.58 16.03 -6.45
N GLU A 109 -1.70 16.75 -6.57
CA GLU A 109 -2.18 17.68 -5.54
C GLU A 109 -2.89 16.95 -4.40
N LYS A 110 -3.21 17.70 -3.34
CA LYS A 110 -3.70 17.17 -2.06
C LYS A 110 -4.99 16.35 -2.16
N GLU A 111 -5.75 16.43 -3.24
CA GLU A 111 -6.98 15.65 -3.42
C GLU A 111 -6.73 14.31 -4.15
N CYS A 112 -5.50 14.07 -4.62
CA CYS A 112 -5.16 12.91 -5.42
C CYS A 112 -4.65 11.75 -4.56
N SER A 113 -5.46 10.70 -4.45
CA SER A 113 -5.02 9.41 -3.91
C SER A 113 -4.15 8.68 -4.92
N HIS A 114 -3.02 8.13 -4.47
CA HIS A 114 -2.01 7.53 -5.36
C HIS A 114 -1.25 6.38 -4.71
N LEU A 115 -0.76 5.45 -5.54
CA LEU A 115 -0.01 4.27 -5.12
C LEU A 115 1.50 4.45 -5.34
N HIS A 116 2.28 4.08 -4.34
CA HIS A 116 3.74 3.97 -4.39
C HIS A 116 4.16 2.50 -4.42
N PHE A 117 4.93 2.12 -5.43
CA PHE A 117 5.51 0.78 -5.54
C PHE A 117 6.99 0.82 -5.14
N PHE A 118 7.35 0.04 -4.12
CA PHE A 118 8.70 0.07 -3.55
C PHE A 118 9.64 -0.91 -4.26
N VAL A 119 10.00 -0.54 -5.48
CA VAL A 119 10.90 -1.33 -6.33
C VAL A 119 12.30 -0.73 -6.38
N LYS A 120 13.28 -1.57 -6.73
CA LYS A 120 14.70 -1.21 -6.77
C LYS A 120 14.92 -0.08 -7.78
N GLY A 121 15.71 0.92 -7.39
CA GLY A 121 15.95 2.12 -8.20
C GLY A 121 14.98 3.27 -7.91
N TYR A 122 13.87 3.03 -7.20
CA TYR A 122 12.81 4.02 -6.93
C TYR A 122 12.56 4.32 -5.47
N ASN A 123 12.58 3.30 -4.60
CA ASN A 123 12.09 3.40 -3.22
C ASN A 123 10.66 3.98 -3.19
N ASP A 124 10.48 5.22 -2.74
CA ASP A 124 9.20 5.94 -2.60
C ASP A 124 9.06 7.13 -3.55
N LYS A 125 9.93 7.23 -4.56
CA LYS A 125 10.00 8.42 -5.43
C LYS A 125 8.93 8.47 -6.52
N TRP A 126 8.20 7.38 -6.74
CA TRP A 126 7.23 7.30 -7.81
C TRP A 126 5.87 6.93 -7.28
N ALA A 127 4.88 7.70 -7.71
CA ALA A 127 3.49 7.39 -7.50
C ALA A 127 2.70 7.37 -8.81
N PHE A 128 1.57 6.68 -8.74
CA PHE A 128 0.62 6.59 -9.84
C PHE A 128 -0.79 6.80 -9.29
N PRO A 129 -1.68 7.51 -10.02
CA PRO A 129 -3.06 7.64 -9.61
C PRO A 129 -3.71 6.26 -9.42
N ILE A 130 -4.50 6.12 -8.36
CA ILE A 130 -5.20 4.86 -8.06
C ILE A 130 -6.09 4.39 -9.23
N SER A 131 -6.58 5.32 -10.06
CA SER A 131 -7.39 5.05 -11.25
C SER A 131 -6.70 4.19 -12.30
N GLU A 132 -5.36 4.22 -12.39
CA GLU A 132 -4.60 3.36 -13.30
C GLU A 132 -4.68 1.88 -12.91
N PHE A 133 -5.13 1.58 -11.69
CA PHE A 133 -5.26 0.23 -11.13
C PHE A 133 -6.72 -0.17 -10.88
N GLY A 134 -7.68 0.58 -11.43
CA GLY A 134 -9.11 0.31 -11.28
C GLY A 134 -9.68 0.65 -9.90
N LEU A 135 -8.90 1.29 -9.04
CA LEU A 135 -9.34 1.77 -7.73
C LEU A 135 -10.07 3.12 -7.87
N LYS A 136 -11.17 3.27 -7.14
CA LYS A 136 -12.04 4.44 -7.12
C LYS A 136 -11.60 5.44 -6.07
N GLY A 137 -11.17 4.98 -4.89
CA GLY A 137 -10.78 5.83 -3.76
C GLY A 137 -11.86 6.84 -3.34
N LYS A 138 -13.14 6.43 -3.44
CA LYS A 138 -14.30 7.22 -3.01
C LYS A 138 -14.82 6.67 -1.69
N GLY A 139 -15.43 7.55 -0.89
CA GLY A 139 -16.07 7.17 0.38
C GLY A 139 -15.17 7.45 1.58
N GLU A 140 -15.49 6.79 2.70
CA GLU A 140 -14.75 6.90 3.94
C GLU A 140 -13.48 6.03 3.88
N LEU A 141 -12.57 6.20 4.85
CA LEU A 141 -11.34 5.40 4.93
C LEU A 141 -11.61 3.88 4.92
N GLU A 142 -12.75 3.45 5.45
CA GLU A 142 -13.19 2.06 5.41
C GLU A 142 -13.40 1.54 3.98
N ASP A 143 -14.06 2.33 3.12
CA ASP A 143 -14.33 1.95 1.73
C ASP A 143 -13.02 1.84 0.95
N VAL A 144 -12.12 2.81 1.14
CA VAL A 144 -10.78 2.80 0.55
C VAL A 144 -9.95 1.63 1.06
N ALA A 145 -10.06 1.28 2.35
CA ALA A 145 -9.35 0.15 2.94
C ALA A 145 -9.84 -1.19 2.39
N LYS A 146 -11.16 -1.36 2.21
CA LYS A 146 -11.73 -2.55 1.55
C LYS A 146 -11.23 -2.68 0.12
N GLU A 147 -11.26 -1.59 -0.65
CA GLU A 147 -10.80 -1.57 -2.03
C GLU A 147 -9.31 -1.92 -2.14
N PHE A 148 -8.48 -1.36 -1.24
CA PHE A 148 -7.06 -1.68 -1.18
C PHE A 148 -6.80 -3.15 -0.77
N CYS A 149 -7.59 -3.70 0.16
CA CYS A 149 -7.52 -5.11 0.53
C CYS A 149 -7.86 -6.01 -0.67
N GLU A 150 -8.92 -5.69 -1.42
CA GLU A 150 -9.28 -6.42 -2.64
C GLU A 150 -8.16 -6.38 -3.67
N PHE A 151 -7.59 -5.20 -3.93
CA PHE A 151 -6.45 -5.04 -4.84
C PHE A 151 -5.22 -5.85 -4.41
N CYS A 152 -4.98 -5.95 -3.10
CA CYS A 152 -3.85 -6.69 -2.54
C CYS A 152 -4.17 -8.14 -2.19
N ASN A 153 -5.32 -8.66 -2.64
CA ASN A 153 -5.79 -10.01 -2.36
C ASN A 153 -5.74 -10.39 -0.86
N ILE A 154 -6.09 -9.42 -0.01
CA ILE A 154 -6.26 -9.62 1.43
C ILE A 154 -7.74 -9.92 1.67
N LYS A 155 -8.01 -11.07 2.30
CA LYS A 155 -9.36 -11.56 2.58
C LYS A 155 -9.60 -11.67 4.09
N GLU A 156 -10.86 -11.86 4.47
CA GLU A 156 -11.26 -12.12 5.87
C GLU A 156 -10.91 -10.98 6.85
N ILE A 157 -10.86 -9.74 6.35
CA ILE A 157 -10.78 -8.55 7.20
C ILE A 157 -12.18 -7.94 7.34
N GLU A 158 -12.62 -7.79 8.59
CA GLU A 158 -13.82 -7.04 8.94
C GLU A 158 -13.41 -5.71 9.59
N PHE A 159 -13.85 -4.61 8.99
CA PHE A 159 -13.66 -3.26 9.54
C PHE A 159 -14.89 -2.88 10.37
N ILE A 160 -14.70 -2.42 11.61
CA ILE A 160 -15.79 -1.83 12.38
C ILE A 160 -15.70 -0.30 12.31
N LYS A 161 -16.86 0.32 12.14
CA LYS A 161 -17.06 1.72 12.42
C LYS A 161 -17.41 1.88 13.89
N ARG A 162 -16.54 2.50 14.69
CA ARG A 162 -16.91 2.94 16.04
C ARG A 162 -18.12 3.87 15.93
N SER A 163 -19.24 3.46 16.49
CA SER A 163 -20.41 4.33 16.63
C SER A 163 -20.08 5.36 17.71
N LEU A 164 -20.19 6.64 17.35
CA LEU A 164 -20.15 7.75 18.31
C LEU A 164 -21.48 7.73 19.07
N PHE A 165 -21.57 6.93 20.12
CA PHE A 165 -22.57 7.11 21.18
C PHE A 165 -21.95 7.91 22.32
#